data_AF-A0A5V3ASM8-F1
#
_entry.id   AF-A0A5V3ASM8-F1
#
_cell.length_a   1.000
_cell.length_b   1.000
_cell.length_c   1.000
_cell.angle_alpha   90.00
_cell.angle_beta   90.00
_cell.angle_gamma   90.00
#
_symmetry.space_group_name_H-M   'P 1'
#
loop_
_entity.id
_entity.type
_entity.pdbx_description
1 polymer ?
#
loop_
_entity_poly.entity_id
_entity_poly.type
_entity_poly.pdbx_seq_one_letter_code
_entity_poly.pdbx_strand_id
1 'polypeptide(L)'
;MAINNSAPRVQIEYDVEIYGSEKKIELPFVMAVLADLAGKPREELPPVTDRKFLDIDIDNFNERMKAIAPRVAFAVPNTLTGEGQLMVDITLENMDDFSPAQIARKVDALNQLLEARTQLANLQTYMDGKTGAENLVNKLLQDPTLLKTLANAPKSAATQQGVSADNESAE
;
A
#
# COMPACT_ATOMS: atom_id res chain seq x y z
N MET A 1 -36.80 -29.58 56.06
CA MET A 1 -36.18 -28.61 55.13
C MET A 1 -35.19 -27.79 55.95
N ALA A 2 -34.01 -28.38 56.18
CA ALA A 2 -32.72 -28.03 55.55
C ALA A 2 -31.92 -27.06 56.43
N ILE A 3 -31.16 -27.65 57.36
CA ILE A 3 -30.16 -26.99 58.19
C ILE A 3 -28.94 -26.74 57.28
N ASN A 4 -28.66 -25.48 56.96
CA ASN A 4 -27.54 -25.14 56.08
C ASN A 4 -26.23 -25.11 56.89
N ASN A 5 -25.58 -26.27 56.97
CA ASN A 5 -24.24 -26.42 57.50
C ASN A 5 -23.23 -25.99 56.43
N SER A 6 -22.70 -24.77 56.52
CA SER A 6 -21.51 -24.37 55.75
C SER A 6 -20.31 -24.42 56.67
N ALA A 7 -19.61 -25.56 56.67
CA ALA A 7 -18.35 -25.72 57.39
C ALA A 7 -17.36 -24.61 56.99
N PRO A 8 -16.57 -24.05 57.93
CA PRO A 8 -15.61 -23.00 57.62
C PRO A 8 -14.59 -23.52 56.61
N ARG A 9 -14.61 -22.97 55.38
CA ARG A 9 -13.59 -23.28 54.38
C ARG A 9 -12.36 -22.46 54.71
N VAL A 10 -11.28 -23.14 55.02
CA VAL A 10 -9.95 -22.53 55.09
C VAL A 10 -9.52 -22.23 53.65
N GLN A 11 -9.41 -20.96 53.31
CA GLN A 11 -8.65 -20.53 52.13
C GLN A 11 -7.18 -20.62 52.50
N ILE A 12 -6.49 -21.63 51.97
CA ILE A 12 -5.04 -21.73 52.08
C ILE A 12 -4.48 -20.98 50.88
N GLU A 13 -4.04 -19.75 51.10
CA GLU A 13 -3.17 -19.07 50.15
C GLU A 13 -1.74 -19.54 50.41
N TYR A 14 -1.12 -20.10 49.38
CA TYR A 14 0.29 -20.44 49.42
C TYR A 14 1.07 -19.18 49.07
N ASP A 15 1.52 -18.44 50.09
CA ASP A 15 2.48 -17.36 49.87
C ASP A 15 3.84 -18.00 49.60
N VAL A 16 4.17 -18.13 48.32
CA VAL A 16 5.50 -18.53 47.87
C VAL A 16 6.44 -17.36 48.16
N GLU A 17 7.04 -17.34 49.34
CA GLU A 17 8.27 -16.59 49.57
C GLU A 17 9.35 -17.19 48.67
N ILE A 18 9.52 -16.60 47.49
CA ILE A 18 10.66 -16.85 46.59
C ILE A 18 11.92 -16.35 47.30
N TYR A 19 12.41 -17.17 48.25
CA TYR A 19 13.65 -16.98 48.98
C TYR A 19 14.80 -16.98 47.97
N GLY A 20 15.26 -15.80 47.59
CA GLY A 20 16.57 -15.59 46.95
C GLY A 20 16.80 -16.34 45.62
N SER A 21 15.74 -16.78 44.92
CA SER A 21 15.91 -17.27 43.55
C SER A 21 16.29 -16.07 42.70
N GLU A 22 17.59 -15.91 42.41
CA GLU A 22 18.08 -14.95 41.44
C GLU A 22 17.34 -15.22 40.13
N LYS A 23 16.28 -14.45 39.89
CA LYS A 23 15.59 -14.44 38.61
C LYS A 23 16.65 -13.97 37.62
N LYS A 24 17.22 -14.90 36.87
CA LYS A 24 18.22 -14.61 35.85
C LYS A 24 17.54 -13.73 34.80
N ILE A 25 17.73 -12.42 34.92
CA ILE A 25 17.23 -11.44 33.96
C ILE A 25 18.18 -11.55 32.76
N GLU A 26 17.73 -12.23 31.72
CA GLU A 26 18.46 -12.29 30.46
C GLU A 26 18.14 -11.02 29.66
N LEU A 27 19.19 -10.28 29.30
CA LEU A 27 19.05 -9.10 28.47
C LEU A 27 18.65 -9.52 27.05
N PRO A 28 17.69 -8.81 26.41
CA PRO A 28 17.34 -9.10 25.02
C PRO A 28 18.56 -8.85 24.13
N PHE A 29 18.79 -9.75 23.17
CA PHE A 29 19.80 -9.54 22.14
C PHE A 29 19.32 -8.48 21.15
N VAL A 30 19.92 -7.30 21.19
CA VAL A 30 19.62 -6.18 20.28
C VAL A 30 20.81 -5.99 19.36
N MET A 31 20.53 -5.93 18.05
CA MET A 31 21.54 -5.69 17.02
C MET A 31 21.34 -4.31 16.41
N ALA A 32 22.39 -3.50 16.43
CA ALA A 32 22.40 -2.21 15.74
C ALA A 32 22.91 -2.38 14.30
N VAL A 33 22.15 -1.87 13.33
CA VAL A 33 22.54 -1.84 11.91
C VAL A 33 22.83 -0.40 11.51
N LEU A 34 24.03 -0.16 10.97
CA LEU A 34 24.46 1.13 10.45
C LEU A 34 24.52 1.05 8.92
N ALA A 35 23.64 1.77 8.24
CA ALA A 35 23.56 1.80 6.79
C ALA A 35 23.02 3.15 6.29
N ASP A 36 23.29 3.47 5.03
CA ASP A 36 22.56 4.55 4.33
C ASP A 36 21.20 4.02 3.88
N LEU A 37 20.15 4.48 4.55
CA LEU A 37 18.76 4.08 4.30
C LEU A 37 17.94 5.19 3.61
N ALA A 38 18.46 6.42 3.53
CA ALA A 38 17.71 7.56 2.99
C ALA A 38 17.99 7.78 1.50
N GLY A 39 19.17 7.36 1.00
CA GLY A 39 19.56 7.53 -0.39
C GLY A 39 19.81 9.00 -0.73
N LYS A 40 18.92 9.60 -1.53
CA LYS A 40 19.01 11.02 -1.95
C LYS A 40 17.86 11.85 -1.36
N PRO A 41 17.81 12.05 -0.03
CA PRO A 41 16.72 12.76 0.63
C PRO A 41 16.61 14.20 0.12
N ARG A 42 15.40 14.77 0.18
CA ARG A 42 15.19 16.19 -0.19
C ARG A 42 15.76 17.15 0.84
N GLU A 43 15.76 16.73 2.09
CA GLU A 43 16.29 17.47 3.23
C GLU A 43 17.64 16.88 3.64
N GLU A 44 18.57 17.74 4.04
CA GLU A 44 19.87 17.29 4.52
C GLU A 44 19.72 16.54 5.84
N LEU A 45 20.35 15.37 5.92
CA LEU A 45 20.33 14.58 7.14
C LEU A 45 21.20 15.26 8.22
N PRO A 46 20.77 15.19 9.50
CA PRO A 46 21.59 15.67 10.61
C PRO A 46 22.99 15.04 10.63
N PRO A 47 23.98 15.67 11.27
CA PRO A 47 25.28 15.07 11.54
C PRO A 47 25.13 13.71 12.22
N VAL A 48 26.04 12.77 11.95
CA VAL A 48 25.98 11.39 12.48
C VAL A 48 25.90 11.37 14.02
N THR A 49 26.54 12.33 14.69
CA THR A 49 26.54 12.48 16.16
C THR A 49 25.16 12.78 16.74
N ASP A 50 24.27 13.39 15.95
CA ASP A 50 22.96 13.85 16.39
C ASP A 50 21.86 12.85 16.02
N ARG A 51 22.20 11.80 15.25
CA ARG A 51 21.28 10.74 14.84
C ARG A 51 21.05 9.75 15.98
N LYS A 52 19.78 9.50 16.28
CA LYS A 52 19.38 8.49 17.28
C LYS A 52 19.15 7.15 16.61
N PHE A 53 19.48 6.07 17.32
CA PHE A 53 19.02 4.75 16.93
C PHE A 53 17.51 4.67 17.06
N LEU A 54 16.86 4.16 16.01
CA LEU A 54 15.44 3.90 15.99
C LEU A 54 15.25 2.39 16.10
N ASP A 55 14.31 1.98 16.95
CA ASP A 55 13.90 0.58 17.03
C ASP A 55 13.01 0.24 15.84
N ILE A 56 13.27 -0.91 15.22
CA ILE A 56 12.59 -1.41 14.03
C ILE A 56 12.12 -2.83 14.30
N ASP A 57 10.82 -3.03 14.25
CA ASP A 57 10.16 -4.33 14.35
C ASP A 57 9.21 -4.55 13.16
N ILE A 58 8.52 -5.69 13.13
CA ILE A 58 7.59 -6.05 12.05
C ILE A 58 6.36 -5.12 12.04
N ASP A 59 5.97 -4.61 13.20
CA ASP A 59 4.75 -3.84 13.39
C ASP A 59 4.92 -2.36 12.99
N ASN A 60 6.13 -1.81 13.17
CA ASN A 60 6.46 -0.39 12.95
C ASN A 60 7.33 -0.14 11.69
N PHE A 61 7.74 -1.19 10.97
CA PHE A 61 8.65 -1.06 9.83
C PHE A 61 8.18 -0.02 8.79
N ASN A 62 6.91 -0.07 8.39
CA ASN A 62 6.36 0.85 7.40
C ASN A 62 6.31 2.30 7.93
N GLU A 63 6.00 2.49 9.22
CA GLU A 63 6.02 3.81 9.83
C GLU A 63 7.45 4.38 9.84
N ARG A 64 8.43 3.56 10.22
CA ARG A 64 9.86 3.93 10.21
C ARG A 64 10.35 4.24 8.81
N MET A 65 10.00 3.43 7.82
CA MET A 65 10.35 3.65 6.42
C MET A 65 9.76 4.97 5.91
N LYS A 66 8.48 5.23 6.20
CA LYS A 66 7.83 6.49 5.83
C LYS A 66 8.48 7.70 6.48
N ALA A 67 8.91 7.60 7.74
CA ALA A 67 9.61 8.67 8.44
C ALA A 67 11.01 8.96 7.87
N ILE A 68 11.73 7.92 7.43
CA ILE A 68 13.02 8.07 6.74
C ILE A 68 12.82 8.66 5.34
N ALA A 69 11.68 8.37 4.71
CA ALA A 69 11.33 8.74 3.34
C ALA A 69 12.47 8.46 2.33
N PRO A 70 12.93 7.19 2.18
CA PRO A 70 13.97 6.85 1.23
C PRO A 70 13.64 7.36 -0.16
N ARG A 71 14.56 8.14 -0.73
CA ARG A 71 14.35 8.77 -2.03
C ARG A 71 15.39 8.31 -3.04
N VAL A 72 14.87 7.92 -4.19
CA VAL A 72 15.61 7.41 -5.33
C VAL A 72 15.44 8.38 -6.49
N ALA A 73 16.50 9.13 -6.80
CA ALA A 73 16.49 10.13 -7.86
C ALA A 73 17.69 9.93 -8.81
N PHE A 74 17.45 9.37 -10.00
CA PHE A 74 18.47 9.18 -11.03
C PHE A 74 17.89 9.04 -12.44
N ALA A 75 18.76 9.20 -13.43
CA ALA A 75 18.44 9.04 -14.85
C ALA A 75 18.54 7.56 -15.26
N VAL A 76 17.55 7.06 -15.98
CA VAL A 76 17.55 5.72 -16.59
C VAL A 76 17.37 5.79 -18.10
N PRO A 77 17.92 4.83 -18.87
CA PRO A 77 17.67 4.76 -20.30
C PRO A 77 16.16 4.68 -20.61
N ASN A 78 15.67 5.55 -21.52
CA ASN A 78 14.25 5.59 -21.85
C ASN A 78 13.87 4.51 -22.87
N THR A 79 13.24 3.43 -22.40
CA THR A 79 12.75 2.34 -23.25
C THR A 79 11.35 2.59 -23.83
N LEU A 80 10.66 3.67 -23.44
CA LEU A 80 9.32 3.99 -23.94
C LEU A 80 9.36 4.62 -25.34
N THR A 81 10.31 5.55 -25.54
CA THR A 81 10.50 6.23 -26.83
C THR A 81 11.71 5.68 -27.60
N GLY A 82 12.62 4.97 -26.91
CA GLY A 82 13.87 4.46 -27.47
C GLY A 82 14.99 5.50 -27.53
N GLU A 83 14.74 6.74 -27.11
CA GLU A 83 15.71 7.84 -27.17
C GLU A 83 15.86 8.57 -25.83
N GLY A 84 17.10 8.94 -25.52
CA GLY A 84 17.43 9.76 -24.36
C GLY A 84 17.38 9.04 -23.02
N GLN A 85 17.22 9.84 -21.95
CA GLN A 85 17.17 9.38 -20.57
C GLN A 85 15.86 9.83 -19.94
N LEU A 86 15.26 8.97 -19.13
CA LEU A 86 14.10 9.26 -18.29
C LEU A 86 14.59 9.56 -16.87
N MET A 87 14.24 10.73 -16.35
CA MET A 87 14.50 11.06 -14.96
C MET A 87 13.45 10.41 -14.07
N VAL A 88 13.90 9.63 -13.10
CA VAL A 88 13.03 8.96 -12.13
C VAL A 88 13.30 9.60 -10.77
N ASP A 89 12.23 10.04 -10.11
CA ASP A 89 12.24 10.54 -8.73
C ASP A 89 11.13 9.81 -7.96
N ILE A 90 11.51 8.90 -7.08
CA ILE A 90 10.60 8.05 -6.33
C ILE A 90 10.90 8.21 -4.84
N THR A 91 9.85 8.40 -4.06
CA THR A 91 9.88 8.31 -2.59
C THR A 91 9.15 7.05 -2.15
N LEU A 92 9.80 6.24 -1.33
CA LEU A 92 9.31 4.96 -0.84
C LEU A 92 8.74 5.15 0.57
N GLU A 93 7.54 4.66 0.81
CA GLU A 93 6.84 4.80 2.10
C GLU A 93 6.63 3.47 2.82
N ASN A 94 6.60 2.36 2.07
CA ASN A 94 6.32 1.03 2.60
C ASN A 94 7.05 -0.04 1.78
N MET A 95 7.05 -1.28 2.26
CA MET A 95 7.71 -2.40 1.56
C MET A 95 7.08 -2.75 0.20
N ASP A 96 5.78 -2.55 0.03
CA ASP A 96 5.11 -2.85 -1.24
C ASP A 96 5.52 -1.89 -2.37
N ASP A 97 6.04 -0.70 -2.02
CA ASP A 97 6.54 0.28 -2.99
C ASP A 97 7.74 -0.23 -3.79
N PHE A 98 8.42 -1.29 -3.34
CA PHE A 98 9.47 -1.95 -4.11
C PHE A 98 8.93 -2.86 -5.22
N SER A 99 7.63 -3.15 -5.23
CA SER A 99 7.03 -3.95 -6.30
C SER A 99 6.98 -3.17 -7.61
N PRO A 100 7.19 -3.83 -8.78
CA PRO A 100 7.17 -3.16 -10.07
C PRO A 100 5.85 -2.43 -10.37
N ALA A 101 4.73 -2.94 -9.84
CA ALA A 101 3.42 -2.31 -10.00
C ALA A 101 3.34 -0.95 -9.28
N GLN A 102 3.85 -0.85 -8.05
CA GLN A 102 3.86 0.42 -7.31
C GLN A 102 4.90 1.39 -7.89
N ILE A 103 6.06 0.89 -8.32
CA ILE A 103 7.06 1.71 -9.02
C ILE A 103 6.46 2.31 -10.30
N ALA A 104 5.76 1.52 -11.11
CA ALA A 104 5.12 2.00 -12.33
C ALA A 104 4.05 3.07 -12.06
N ARG A 105 3.35 3.01 -10.92
CA ARG A 105 2.39 4.06 -10.52
C ARG A 105 3.05 5.36 -10.07
N LYS A 106 4.25 5.29 -9.48
CA LYS A 106 4.99 6.48 -9.01
C LYS A 106 5.73 7.21 -10.12
N VAL A 107 5.93 6.59 -11.28
CA VAL A 107 6.54 7.22 -12.46
C VAL A 107 5.44 7.68 -13.42
N ASP A 108 5.20 8.98 -13.54
CA ASP A 108 4.06 9.55 -14.30
C ASP A 108 3.90 8.97 -15.70
N ALA A 109 4.99 8.84 -16.45
CA ALA A 109 4.98 8.29 -17.80
C ALA A 109 4.50 6.82 -17.84
N LEU A 110 4.87 6.02 -16.84
CA LEU A 110 4.44 4.62 -16.72
C LEU A 110 3.03 4.51 -16.15
N ASN A 111 2.64 5.40 -15.24
CA ASN A 111 1.32 5.38 -14.63
C ASN A 111 0.22 5.58 -15.68
N GLN A 112 0.42 6.49 -16.63
CA GLN A 112 -0.52 6.70 -17.74
C GLN A 112 -0.70 5.44 -18.60
N LEU A 113 0.40 4.74 -18.89
CA LEU A 113 0.35 3.48 -19.64
C LEU A 113 -0.31 2.36 -18.84
N LEU A 114 -0.06 2.31 -17.53
CA LEU A 114 -0.68 1.35 -16.63
C LEU A 114 -2.19 1.58 -16.55
N GLU A 115 -2.63 2.83 -16.40
CA GLU A 115 -4.05 3.20 -16.40
C GLU A 115 -4.74 2.83 -17.72
N ALA A 116 -4.10 3.15 -18.86
CA ALA A 116 -4.61 2.79 -20.18
C ALA A 116 -4.76 1.26 -20.31
N ARG A 117 -3.76 0.50 -19.87
CA ARG A 117 -3.82 -0.97 -19.84
C ARG A 117 -4.96 -1.47 -18.96
N THR A 118 -5.16 -0.91 -17.78
CA THR A 118 -6.27 -1.29 -16.88
C THR A 118 -7.62 -0.99 -17.50
N GLN A 119 -7.78 0.17 -18.15
CA GLN A 119 -9.01 0.51 -18.86
C GLN A 119 -9.29 -0.45 -20.02
N LEU A 120 -8.26 -0.81 -20.80
CA LEU A 120 -8.39 -1.78 -21.89
C LEU A 120 -8.73 -3.19 -21.37
N ALA A 121 -8.11 -3.62 -20.27
CA ALA A 121 -8.43 -4.91 -19.65
C ALA A 121 -9.87 -4.94 -19.12
N ASN A 122 -10.33 -3.86 -18.49
CA ASN A 122 -11.72 -3.74 -18.04
C ASN A 122 -12.68 -3.76 -19.23
N LEU A 123 -12.37 -3.03 -20.30
CA LEU A 123 -13.15 -3.03 -21.53
C LEU A 123 -13.25 -4.44 -22.12
N GLN A 124 -12.13 -5.18 -22.19
CA GLN A 124 -12.11 -6.55 -22.66
C GLN A 124 -13.06 -7.45 -21.84
N THR A 125 -13.03 -7.35 -20.51
CA THR A 125 -13.96 -8.07 -19.62
C THR A 125 -15.41 -7.68 -19.84
N TYR A 126 -15.70 -6.41 -20.13
CA TYR A 126 -17.08 -5.96 -20.42
C TYR A 126 -17.58 -6.40 -21.80
N MET A 127 -16.68 -6.58 -22.77
CA MET A 127 -17.00 -7.06 -24.11
C MET A 127 -17.17 -8.58 -24.15
N ASP A 128 -16.46 -9.30 -23.27
CA ASP A 128 -16.58 -10.75 -23.15
C ASP A 128 -18.04 -11.15 -22.83
N GLY A 129 -18.64 -11.92 -23.73
CA GLY A 129 -20.05 -12.36 -23.63
C GLY A 129 -21.11 -11.33 -24.06
N LYS A 130 -20.74 -10.13 -24.52
CA LYS A 130 -21.69 -9.09 -25.00
C LYS A 130 -21.47 -8.74 -26.48
N THR A 131 -22.03 -9.56 -27.37
CA THR A 131 -21.98 -9.38 -28.84
C THR A 131 -22.45 -7.99 -29.32
N GLY A 132 -23.38 -7.35 -28.60
CA GLY A 132 -23.81 -5.98 -28.92
C GLY A 132 -22.72 -4.92 -28.70
N ALA A 133 -21.89 -5.07 -27.66
CA ALA A 133 -20.79 -4.16 -27.36
C ALA A 133 -19.66 -4.28 -28.39
N GLU A 134 -19.32 -5.50 -28.81
CA GLU A 134 -18.35 -5.78 -29.87
C GLU A 134 -18.72 -5.10 -31.19
N ASN A 135 -19.99 -5.19 -31.59
CA ASN A 135 -20.48 -4.56 -32.81
C ASN A 135 -20.44 -3.03 -32.75
N LEU A 136 -20.69 -2.44 -31.58
CA LEU A 136 -20.63 -0.99 -31.40
C LEU A 136 -19.19 -0.46 -31.46
N VAL A 137 -18.24 -1.18 -30.84
CA VAL A 137 -16.81 -0.85 -30.92
C VAL A 137 -16.29 -0.99 -32.35
N ASN A 138 -16.69 -2.04 -33.08
CA ASN A 138 -16.33 -2.19 -34.49
C ASN A 138 -16.87 -1.06 -35.36
N LYS A 139 -18.12 -0.62 -35.14
CA LYS A 139 -18.67 0.56 -35.82
C LYS A 139 -17.90 1.84 -35.47
N LEU A 140 -17.52 2.01 -34.21
CA LEU A 140 -16.76 3.17 -33.77
C LEU A 140 -15.35 3.20 -34.39
N LEU A 141 -14.68 2.06 -34.49
CA LEU A 141 -13.37 1.93 -35.16
C LEU A 141 -13.42 2.24 -36.66
N GLN A 142 -14.57 1.98 -37.31
CA GLN A 142 -14.77 2.27 -38.72
C GLN A 142 -15.07 3.75 -39.00
N ASP A 143 -15.48 4.52 -37.98
CA ASP A 143 -15.79 5.95 -38.13
C ASP A 143 -14.74 6.85 -37.45
N PRO A 144 -13.73 7.34 -38.21
CA PRO A 144 -12.68 8.20 -37.69
C PRO A 144 -13.18 9.57 -37.23
N THR A 145 -14.38 9.99 -37.65
CA THR A 145 -14.97 11.26 -37.21
C THR A 145 -15.54 11.14 -35.80
N LEU A 146 -16.26 10.06 -35.51
CA LEU A 146 -16.78 9.76 -34.18
C LEU A 146 -15.66 9.54 -33.16
N LEU A 147 -14.60 8.82 -33.54
CA LEU A 147 -13.41 8.66 -32.70
C LEU A 147 -12.78 9.99 -32.30
N LYS A 148 -12.64 10.94 -33.24
CA LYS A 148 -12.09 12.27 -32.94
C LYS A 148 -13.00 13.08 -32.02
N THR A 149 -14.32 12.96 -32.17
CA THR A 149 -15.27 13.66 -31.27
C THR A 149 -15.23 13.11 -29.85
N LEU A 150 -15.11 11.79 -29.68
CA LEU A 150 -15.03 11.16 -28.36
C LEU A 150 -13.65 11.32 -27.71
N ALA A 151 -12.57 11.29 -28.49
CA ALA A 151 -11.21 11.53 -27.98
C ALA A 151 -11.01 12.97 -27.46
N ASN A 152 -11.75 13.93 -28.03
CA ASN A 152 -11.73 15.33 -27.60
C ASN A 152 -12.81 15.66 -26.56
N ALA A 153 -13.73 14.73 -26.28
CA ALA A 153 -14.70 14.91 -25.22
C ALA A 153 -13.98 14.83 -23.84
N PRO A 154 -14.26 15.75 -22.91
CA PRO A 154 -13.63 15.71 -21.59
C PRO A 154 -13.93 14.37 -20.91
N LYS A 155 -12.89 13.78 -20.30
CA LYS A 155 -12.96 12.53 -19.52
C LYS A 155 -14.01 12.72 -18.42
N SER A 156 -15.23 12.22 -18.63
CA SER A 156 -16.31 12.33 -17.65
C SER A 156 -15.85 11.65 -16.36
N ALA A 157 -15.78 12.40 -15.27
CA ALA A 157 -15.53 11.87 -13.95
C ALA A 157 -16.67 10.89 -13.62
N ALA A 158 -16.37 9.59 -13.64
CA ALA A 158 -17.33 8.55 -13.34
C ALA A 158 -17.91 8.76 -11.93
N THR A 159 -19.22 8.98 -11.90
CA THR A 159 -20.10 9.07 -10.74
C THR A 159 -19.87 7.89 -9.80
N GLN A 160 -19.27 8.16 -8.64
CA GLN A 160 -19.47 7.34 -7.45
C GLN A 160 -20.90 7.60 -6.94
N GLN A 161 -21.87 6.87 -7.47
CA GLN A 161 -23.15 6.65 -6.77
C GLN A 161 -23.35 5.15 -6.70
N GLY A 162 -23.08 4.63 -5.51
CA GLY A 162 -23.42 3.28 -5.12
C GLY A 162 -24.90 3.05 -5.31
N VAL A 163 -25.22 1.88 -5.83
CA VAL A 163 -26.56 1.32 -5.85
C VAL A 163 -26.96 1.06 -4.39
N SER A 164 -27.64 2.01 -3.76
CA SER A 164 -28.45 1.74 -2.57
C SER A 164 -29.68 0.99 -3.04
N ALA A 165 -29.65 -0.32 -2.84
CA ALA A 165 -30.82 -1.18 -2.91
C ALA A 165 -31.74 -0.85 -1.74
N ASP A 166 -32.60 0.15 -1.91
CA ASP A 166 -33.84 0.27 -1.16
C ASP A 166 -34.96 -0.27 -2.07
N ASN A 167 -35.39 -1.50 -1.81
CA ASN A 167 -36.71 -1.93 -2.22
C ASN A 167 -37.27 -2.88 -1.16
N GLU A 168 -37.75 -2.29 -0.07
CA GLU A 168 -38.69 -2.90 0.87
C GLU A 168 -39.93 -2.00 0.92
N SER A 169 -41.11 -2.62 0.84
CA SER A 169 -42.46 -2.08 1.08
C SER A 169 -43.26 -1.59 -0.13
N ALA A 170 -43.95 -2.51 -0.82
CA ALA A 170 -45.33 -2.29 -1.27
C ALA A 170 -46.04 -3.63 -1.53
N GLU A 171 -47.03 -3.89 -0.66
CA GLU A 171 -48.11 -4.92 -0.67
C GLU A 171 -47.79 -6.39 -0.37
#